data_AF-A0A3B1AQV2-F1
#
_entry.id   AF-A0A3B1AQV2-F1
#
_cell.length_a   1.000
_cell.length_b   1.000
_cell.length_c   1.000
_cell.angle_alpha   90.00
_cell.angle_beta   90.00
_cell.angle_gamma   90.00
#
_symmetry.space_group_name_H-M   'P 1'
#
loop_
_entity.id
_entity.type
_entity.pdbx_description
1 polymer ?
#
loop_
_entity_poly.entity_id
_entity_poly.type
_entity_poly.pdbx_seq_one_letter_code
_entity_poly.pdbx_strand_id
1 'polypeptide(L)'
;MKSSANPIKRLYLYLEEWFTVSFGEAWNPLYHLGPLTFFFFWIIFVTGFYLFIFFNTTVAHAHESLEVITNEHLIGGIIRSLHRYASDAAIITITLHIFREFSQDRYRGTRWYSWFTGIPTLWMIVLFGITGYWMVWDELALYIAMGSAHLLDAMPIFSDSMARNFLPGNLSDRFSTLLAFMHLLGQPMFLVFMIWFHVRRLTHVEISAPRGLAIGCFMALVALSIYKPAVSHQIADLSKVPVELHIDWFYLNIFPLLKYWSPGEIWALVGGVTVFMLCMPWMPRKHEGAVAVVDLDHCNGCGQCVIDCPFDAISVQPRTDGAKWDSEVIVHPELCSACGICIGSCPSSNPFRKVKDEAGLKTGIDMPDMTLDRFKQQTDEVLAELKGDQKIVIFGCKNCYDIRAFGAPDVGILQFFCTGMMPASLAEYALKNGADGVVVSGCRHGDCFYRFGNHWMDLRLKGERQPALRQRVDHQRIKVLGGAITDGRRLKRQLQEFRDSLPGQQGIPSTAAAKEADHE
;
A
#
# COMPACT_ATOMS: atom_id res chain seq x y z
N MET A 1 -17.77 -4.09 22.81
CA MET A 1 -17.30 -5.23 21.98
C MET A 1 -15.84 -5.00 21.62
N LYS A 2 -14.92 -5.86 22.09
CA LYS A 2 -13.50 -5.80 21.68
C LYS A 2 -13.44 -5.92 20.17
N SER A 3 -12.85 -4.94 19.48
CA SER A 3 -12.39 -5.14 18.09
C SER A 3 -11.32 -6.23 18.11
N SER A 4 -11.74 -7.49 18.02
CA SER A 4 -10.85 -8.63 17.93
C SER A 4 -10.34 -8.71 16.50
N ALA A 5 -9.53 -7.74 16.11
CA ALA A 5 -8.72 -7.89 14.93
C ALA A 5 -8.01 -9.24 14.99
N ASN A 6 -8.00 -9.95 13.86
CA ASN A 6 -7.38 -11.25 13.69
C ASN A 6 -5.96 -11.23 14.30
N PRO A 7 -5.53 -12.28 15.05
CA PRO A 7 -4.18 -12.36 15.61
C PRO A 7 -3.07 -12.06 14.59
N ILE A 8 -3.25 -12.44 13.32
CA ILE A 8 -2.30 -12.15 12.22
C ILE A 8 -2.14 -10.64 12.02
N LYS A 9 -3.26 -9.89 11.98
CA LYS A 9 -3.24 -8.43 11.85
C LYS A 9 -2.53 -7.78 13.04
N ARG A 10 -2.78 -8.28 14.26
CA ARG A 10 -2.12 -7.74 15.46
C ARG A 10 -0.62 -7.97 15.43
N LEU A 11 -0.18 -9.19 15.07
CA LEU A 11 1.24 -9.52 14.93
C LEU A 11 1.92 -8.60 13.91
N TYR A 12 1.31 -8.40 12.75
CA TYR A 12 1.84 -7.49 11.74
C TYR A 12 1.99 -6.06 12.27
N LEU A 13 0.96 -5.53 12.96
CA LEU A 13 1.00 -4.17 13.51
C LEU A 13 2.05 -3.98 14.63
N TYR A 14 2.36 -5.04 15.37
CA TYR A 14 3.48 -5.01 16.33
C TYR A 14 4.83 -4.96 15.63
N LEU A 15 5.02 -5.74 14.56
CA LEU A 15 6.22 -5.65 13.73
C LEU A 15 6.35 -4.25 13.11
N GLU A 16 5.26 -3.71 12.58
CA GLU A 16 5.19 -2.35 12.05
C GLU A 16 5.55 -1.28 13.07
N GLU A 17 5.07 -1.39 14.31
CA GLU A 17 5.45 -0.46 15.38
C GLU A 17 6.93 -0.57 15.71
N TRP A 18 7.48 -1.79 15.76
CA TRP A 18 8.90 -2.00 16.03
C TRP A 18 9.78 -1.29 14.98
N PHE A 19 9.46 -1.46 13.69
CA PHE A 19 10.14 -0.71 12.62
C PHE A 19 9.90 0.80 12.70
N THR A 20 8.72 1.25 13.12
CA THR A 20 8.43 2.68 13.30
C THR A 20 9.29 3.28 14.42
N VAL A 21 9.52 2.55 15.51
CA VAL A 21 10.39 3.00 16.61
C VAL A 21 11.85 3.06 16.15
N SER A 22 12.30 2.10 15.33
CA SER A 22 13.69 2.03 14.87
C SER A 22 14.04 3.01 13.74
N PHE A 23 13.13 3.23 12.78
CA PHE A 23 13.40 4.00 11.57
C PHE A 23 12.59 5.31 11.48
N GLY A 24 11.65 5.54 12.40
CA GLY A 24 10.66 6.61 12.30
C GLY A 24 9.53 6.27 11.31
N GLU A 25 8.46 7.07 11.31
CA GLU A 25 7.31 6.86 10.42
C GLU A 25 7.68 7.05 8.94
N ALA A 26 8.56 8.01 8.63
CA ALA A 26 8.92 8.34 7.26
C ALA A 26 9.73 7.24 6.54
N TRP A 27 10.62 6.54 7.27
CA TRP A 27 11.55 5.56 6.71
C TRP A 27 11.23 4.12 7.11
N ASN A 28 10.06 3.87 7.71
CA ASN A 28 9.64 2.50 8.01
C ASN A 28 9.53 1.67 6.72
N PRO A 29 10.34 0.61 6.54
CA PRO A 29 10.37 -0.16 5.30
C PRO A 29 9.06 -0.89 5.01
N LEU A 30 8.27 -1.23 6.04
CA LEU A 30 6.99 -1.93 5.88
C LEU A 30 5.92 -1.05 5.20
N TYR A 31 6.05 0.27 5.28
CA TYR A 31 5.18 1.19 4.53
C TYR A 31 5.54 1.26 3.05
N HIS A 32 6.81 1.01 2.70
CA HIS A 32 7.38 1.25 1.37
C HIS A 32 7.73 -0.03 0.61
N LEU A 33 7.08 -1.17 0.92
CA LEU A 33 7.41 -2.48 0.34
C LEU A 33 7.28 -2.53 -1.21
N GLY A 34 6.25 -1.89 -1.77
CA GLY A 34 6.09 -1.76 -3.22
C GLY A 34 7.20 -0.92 -3.87
N PRO A 35 7.39 0.35 -3.44
CA PRO A 35 8.49 1.20 -3.91
C PRO A 35 9.88 0.56 -3.75
N LEU A 36 10.13 -0.14 -2.63
CA LEU A 36 11.38 -0.86 -2.40
C LEU A 36 11.59 -2.01 -3.39
N THR A 37 10.54 -2.78 -3.68
CA THR A 37 10.61 -3.84 -4.70
C THR A 37 10.99 -3.26 -6.06
N PHE A 38 10.38 -2.13 -6.45
CA PHE A 38 10.72 -1.46 -7.71
C PHE A 38 12.15 -0.92 -7.71
N PHE A 39 12.62 -0.40 -6.57
CA PHE A 39 14.00 0.03 -6.40
C PHE A 39 15.00 -1.13 -6.55
N PHE A 40 14.73 -2.29 -5.94
CA PHE A 40 15.57 -3.48 -6.12
C PHE A 40 15.53 -3.98 -7.56
N PHE A 41 14.37 -3.94 -8.22
CA PHE A 41 14.28 -4.27 -9.64
C PHE A 41 15.17 -3.38 -10.51
N TRP A 42 15.27 -2.07 -10.23
CA TRP A 42 16.21 -1.18 -10.91
C TRP A 42 17.67 -1.57 -10.68
N ILE A 43 18.04 -1.93 -9.45
CA ILE A 43 19.40 -2.43 -9.16
C ILE A 43 19.67 -3.69 -9.98
N ILE A 44 18.75 -4.67 -9.97
CA ILE A 44 18.86 -5.92 -10.74
C ILE A 44 18.99 -5.62 -12.23
N PHE A 45 18.17 -4.72 -12.78
CA PHE A 45 18.21 -4.37 -14.20
C PHE A 45 19.57 -3.76 -14.61
N VAL A 46 20.06 -2.77 -13.86
CA VAL A 46 21.34 -2.11 -14.16
C VAL A 46 22.52 -3.06 -13.99
N THR A 47 22.55 -3.83 -12.90
CA THR A 47 23.61 -4.81 -12.65
C THR A 47 23.56 -5.96 -13.66
N GLY A 48 22.36 -6.41 -14.05
CA GLY A 48 22.17 -7.47 -15.04
C GLY A 48 22.63 -7.04 -16.43
N PHE A 49 22.34 -5.80 -16.83
CA PHE A 49 22.86 -5.23 -18.07
C PHE A 49 24.40 -5.19 -18.08
N TYR A 50 25.03 -4.77 -16.97
CA TYR A 50 26.48 -4.80 -16.83
C TYR A 50 27.04 -6.23 -16.98
N LEU A 51 26.48 -7.20 -16.27
CA LEU A 51 26.93 -8.60 -16.34
C LEU A 51 26.78 -9.16 -17.76
N PHE A 52 25.69 -8.83 -18.44
CA PHE A 52 25.42 -9.30 -19.79
C PHE A 52 26.46 -8.82 -20.83
N ILE A 53 27.05 -7.62 -20.65
CA ILE A 53 28.09 -7.11 -21.57
C ILE A 53 29.28 -8.07 -21.67
N PHE A 54 29.61 -8.74 -20.57
CA PHE A 54 30.78 -9.63 -20.47
C PHE A 54 30.41 -11.12 -20.47
N PHE A 55 29.12 -11.45 -20.37
CA PHE A 55 28.64 -12.82 -20.27
C PHE A 55 28.65 -13.53 -21.63
N ASN A 56 29.21 -14.73 -21.67
CA ASN A 56 29.16 -15.57 -22.87
C ASN A 56 27.88 -16.42 -22.84
N THR A 57 27.04 -16.27 -23.86
CA THR A 57 25.74 -16.97 -23.92
C THR A 57 25.82 -18.40 -24.44
N THR A 58 26.99 -18.89 -24.85
CA THR A 58 27.18 -20.30 -25.26
C THR A 58 27.22 -21.21 -24.04
N VAL A 59 26.68 -22.42 -24.17
CA VAL A 59 26.57 -23.37 -23.05
C VAL A 59 27.96 -23.71 -22.49
N ALA A 60 28.94 -23.90 -23.38
CA ALA A 60 30.29 -24.31 -23.02
C ALA A 60 31.05 -23.26 -22.20
N HIS A 61 30.77 -21.97 -22.42
CA HIS A 61 31.53 -20.87 -21.80
C HIS A 61 30.69 -20.03 -20.82
N ALA A 62 29.42 -20.36 -20.58
CA ALA A 62 28.55 -19.61 -19.67
C ALA A 62 29.14 -19.52 -18.25
N HIS A 63 29.46 -20.68 -17.65
CA HIS A 63 30.05 -20.76 -16.30
C HIS A 63 31.41 -20.06 -16.21
N GLU A 64 32.32 -20.36 -17.15
CA GLU A 64 33.66 -19.77 -17.22
C GLU A 64 33.60 -18.24 -17.33
N SER A 65 32.72 -17.70 -18.19
CA SER A 65 32.59 -16.25 -18.36
C SER A 65 32.14 -15.55 -17.08
N LEU A 66 31.29 -16.18 -16.27
CA LEU A 66 30.88 -15.65 -14.98
C LEU A 66 32.01 -15.67 -13.95
N GLU A 67 32.84 -16.71 -13.95
CA GLU A 67 34.03 -16.76 -13.09
C GLU A 67 35.06 -15.70 -13.46
N VAL A 68 35.27 -15.44 -14.76
CA VAL A 68 36.12 -14.34 -15.24
C VAL A 68 35.57 -12.99 -14.78
N ILE A 69 34.26 -12.75 -14.92
CA ILE A 69 33.62 -11.53 -14.40
C ILE A 69 33.82 -11.39 -12.89
N THR A 70 33.73 -12.50 -12.15
CA THR A 70 33.79 -12.48 -10.69
C THR A 70 35.20 -12.19 -10.17
N ASN A 71 36.21 -12.79 -10.80
CA ASN A 71 37.57 -12.83 -10.28
C ASN A 71 38.54 -11.85 -10.98
N GLU A 72 38.32 -11.54 -12.25
CA GLU A 72 39.28 -10.75 -13.05
C GLU A 72 38.85 -9.28 -13.23
N HIS A 73 37.54 -9.00 -13.19
CA HIS A 73 37.04 -7.63 -13.29
C HIS A 73 37.03 -6.94 -11.92
N LEU A 74 37.61 -5.73 -11.85
CA LEU A 74 37.81 -4.95 -10.62
C LEU A 74 36.57 -4.81 -9.72
N ILE A 75 35.38 -4.64 -10.32
CA ILE A 75 34.10 -4.51 -9.60
C ILE A 75 33.11 -5.62 -9.95
N GLY A 76 33.50 -6.60 -10.76
CA GLY A 76 32.59 -7.59 -11.32
C GLY A 76 32.02 -8.52 -10.24
N GLY A 77 32.85 -9.00 -9.31
CA GLY A 77 32.38 -9.79 -8.17
C GLY A 77 31.40 -9.04 -7.26
N ILE A 78 31.60 -7.73 -7.06
CA ILE A 78 30.68 -6.88 -6.30
C ILE A 78 29.35 -6.73 -7.06
N ILE A 79 29.39 -6.45 -8.36
CA ILE A 79 28.17 -6.30 -9.18
C ILE A 79 27.38 -7.60 -9.25
N ARG A 80 28.05 -8.74 -9.42
CA ARG A 80 27.42 -10.06 -9.40
C ARG A 80 26.73 -10.33 -8.07
N SER A 81 27.42 -10.06 -6.96
CA SER A 81 26.86 -10.21 -5.61
C SER A 81 25.70 -9.27 -5.37
N LEU A 82 25.80 -8.01 -5.82
CA LEU A 82 24.75 -7.02 -5.72
C LEU A 82 23.51 -7.43 -6.52
N HIS A 83 23.69 -7.97 -7.73
CA HIS A 83 22.60 -8.52 -8.53
C HIS A 83 21.87 -9.66 -7.80
N ARG A 84 22.63 -10.61 -7.24
CA ARG A 84 22.09 -11.74 -6.45
C ARG A 84 21.32 -11.26 -5.22
N TYR A 85 21.92 -10.39 -4.40
CA TYR A 85 21.31 -9.92 -3.15
C TYR A 85 20.15 -8.94 -3.38
N ALA A 86 20.18 -8.15 -4.46
CA ALA A 86 19.03 -7.33 -4.83
C ALA A 86 17.84 -8.20 -5.26
N SER A 87 18.09 -9.32 -5.96
CA SER A 87 17.05 -10.31 -6.27
C SER A 87 16.44 -10.93 -5.00
N ASP A 88 17.27 -11.30 -4.03
CA ASP A 88 16.78 -11.80 -2.73
C ASP A 88 15.94 -10.75 -1.98
N ALA A 89 16.44 -9.51 -1.93
CA ALA A 89 15.74 -8.41 -1.27
C ALA A 89 14.38 -8.14 -1.93
N ALA A 90 14.30 -8.20 -3.27
CA ALA A 90 13.05 -8.05 -4.01
C ALA A 90 12.03 -9.15 -3.63
N ILE A 91 12.43 -10.43 -3.59
CA ILE A 91 11.54 -11.53 -3.19
C ILE A 91 11.05 -11.36 -1.75
N ILE A 92 11.93 -10.95 -0.84
CA ILE A 92 11.56 -10.68 0.56
C ILE A 92 10.53 -9.56 0.62
N THR A 93 10.75 -8.43 -0.07
CA THR A 93 9.79 -7.31 -0.05
C THR A 93 8.46 -7.65 -0.71
N ILE A 94 8.45 -8.46 -1.78
CA ILE A 94 7.22 -8.96 -2.41
C ILE A 94 6.44 -9.86 -1.45
N THR A 95 7.13 -10.78 -0.78
CA THR A 95 6.51 -11.68 0.20
C THR A 95 5.89 -10.89 1.35
N LEU A 96 6.63 -9.90 1.88
CA LEU A 96 6.13 -8.99 2.90
C LEU A 96 4.98 -8.12 2.38
N HIS A 97 5.01 -7.70 1.11
CA HIS A 97 3.95 -6.91 0.48
C HIS A 97 2.64 -7.70 0.42
N ILE A 98 2.69 -8.94 -0.07
CA ILE A 98 1.52 -9.85 -0.10
C ILE A 98 1.01 -10.09 1.33
N PHE A 99 1.91 -10.36 2.28
CA PHE A 99 1.55 -10.58 3.68
C PHE A 99 0.90 -9.35 4.34
N ARG A 100 1.41 -8.15 4.07
CA ARG A 100 0.80 -6.89 4.52
C ARG A 100 -0.63 -6.76 4.01
N GLU A 101 -0.83 -6.85 2.69
CA GLU A 101 -2.15 -6.67 2.10
C GLU A 101 -3.14 -7.76 2.55
N PHE A 102 -2.66 -8.99 2.76
CA PHE A 102 -3.44 -10.07 3.34
C PHE A 102 -3.83 -9.79 4.81
N SER A 103 -2.85 -9.47 5.66
CA SER A 103 -3.08 -9.26 7.11
C SER A 103 -4.01 -8.09 7.41
N GLN A 104 -4.05 -7.11 6.52
CA GLN A 104 -4.84 -5.90 6.66
C GLN A 104 -6.20 -5.96 5.94
N ASP A 105 -6.53 -7.10 5.32
CA ASP A 105 -7.76 -7.31 4.54
C ASP A 105 -7.92 -6.30 3.39
N ARG A 106 -6.80 -6.04 2.69
CA ARG A 106 -6.67 -5.08 1.57
C ARG A 106 -6.64 -5.76 0.20
N TYR A 107 -7.25 -6.94 0.07
CA TYR A 107 -7.36 -7.67 -1.19
C TYR A 107 -8.81 -7.81 -1.69
N ARG A 108 -9.78 -7.31 -0.94
CA ARG A 108 -11.22 -7.37 -1.27
C ARG A 108 -11.74 -6.02 -1.71
N GLY A 109 -12.98 -6.01 -2.22
CA GLY A 109 -13.62 -4.79 -2.69
C GLY A 109 -12.88 -4.18 -3.87
N THR A 110 -12.78 -2.87 -3.98
CA THR A 110 -12.09 -2.18 -5.09
C THR A 110 -10.64 -2.63 -5.35
N ARG A 111 -9.99 -3.23 -4.35
CA ARG A 111 -8.61 -3.76 -4.45
C ARG A 111 -8.50 -5.17 -5.03
N TRP A 112 -9.62 -5.84 -5.28
CA TRP A 112 -9.63 -7.19 -5.85
C TRP A 112 -8.80 -7.27 -7.13
N TYR A 113 -8.84 -6.21 -7.94
CA TYR A 113 -8.18 -6.13 -9.23
C TYR A 113 -6.65 -6.14 -9.09
N SER A 114 -6.09 -5.32 -8.20
CA SER A 114 -4.65 -5.29 -7.94
C SER A 114 -4.17 -6.62 -7.33
N TRP A 115 -4.95 -7.21 -6.43
CA TRP A 115 -4.62 -8.54 -5.89
C TRP A 115 -4.62 -9.62 -6.97
N PHE A 116 -5.68 -9.69 -7.77
CA PHE A 116 -5.84 -10.68 -8.84
C PHE A 116 -4.73 -10.59 -9.88
N THR A 117 -4.41 -9.38 -10.35
CA THR A 117 -3.31 -9.14 -11.31
C THR A 117 -1.92 -9.30 -10.69
N GLY A 118 -1.79 -9.13 -9.37
CA GLY A 118 -0.54 -9.36 -8.63
C GLY A 118 -0.12 -10.82 -8.61
N ILE A 119 -1.05 -11.77 -8.65
CA ILE A 119 -0.73 -13.21 -8.60
C ILE A 119 -0.02 -13.71 -9.87
N PRO A 120 -0.50 -13.44 -11.10
CA PRO A 120 0.29 -13.71 -12.30
C PRO A 120 1.64 -12.97 -12.29
N THR A 121 1.69 -11.75 -11.75
CA THR A 121 2.94 -10.99 -11.64
C THR A 121 3.95 -11.71 -10.73
N LEU A 122 3.49 -12.30 -9.61
CA LEU A 122 4.31 -13.15 -8.74
C LEU A 122 4.90 -14.34 -9.50
N TRP A 123 4.10 -15.02 -10.33
CA TRP A 123 4.59 -16.11 -11.18
C TRP A 123 5.65 -15.68 -12.19
N MET A 124 5.50 -14.50 -12.79
CA MET A 124 6.53 -13.92 -13.65
C MET A 124 7.84 -13.69 -12.89
N ILE A 125 7.77 -13.22 -11.65
CA ILE A 125 8.94 -13.00 -10.80
C ILE A 125 9.62 -14.33 -10.41
N VAL A 126 8.84 -15.38 -10.10
CA VAL A 126 9.39 -16.73 -9.88
C VAL A 126 10.09 -17.25 -11.14
N LEU A 127 9.48 -17.08 -12.31
CA LEU A 127 10.07 -17.45 -13.59
C LEU A 127 11.39 -16.71 -13.84
N PHE A 128 11.42 -15.40 -13.56
CA PHE A 128 12.65 -14.59 -13.62
C PHE A 128 13.78 -15.22 -12.85
N GLY A 129 13.52 -15.58 -11.61
CA GLY A 129 14.50 -16.23 -10.77
C GLY A 129 15.01 -17.54 -11.32
N ILE A 130 14.09 -18.45 -11.69
CA ILE A 130 14.44 -19.75 -12.29
C ILE A 130 15.35 -19.54 -13.50
N THR A 131 14.96 -18.66 -14.43
CA THR A 131 15.78 -18.36 -15.63
C THR A 131 17.13 -17.73 -15.29
N GLY A 132 17.21 -16.89 -14.26
CA GLY A 132 18.47 -16.30 -13.80
C GLY A 132 19.43 -17.34 -13.21
N TYR A 133 18.92 -18.31 -12.43
CA TYR A 133 19.73 -19.43 -11.95
C TYR A 133 20.24 -20.30 -13.11
N TRP A 134 19.42 -20.56 -14.12
CA TRP A 134 19.83 -21.38 -15.28
C TRP A 134 21.04 -20.78 -16.01
N MET A 135 21.13 -19.45 -16.08
CA MET A 135 22.23 -18.77 -16.77
C MET A 135 23.60 -18.99 -16.09
N VAL A 136 23.64 -19.39 -14.82
CA VAL A 136 24.91 -19.62 -14.10
C VAL A 136 25.62 -20.89 -14.60
N TRP A 137 24.84 -21.88 -15.05
CA TRP A 137 25.33 -23.15 -15.57
C TRP A 137 26.28 -23.93 -14.62
N ASP A 138 25.98 -23.87 -13.32
CA ASP A 138 26.61 -24.68 -12.27
C ASP A 138 25.73 -25.88 -11.86
N GLU A 139 26.20 -26.72 -10.95
CA GLU A 139 25.46 -27.90 -10.46
C GLU A 139 24.06 -27.55 -9.91
N LEU A 140 23.92 -26.38 -9.27
CA LEU A 140 22.64 -25.90 -8.75
C LEU A 140 21.72 -25.48 -9.91
N ALA A 141 22.23 -24.75 -10.89
CA ALA A 141 21.51 -24.38 -12.11
C ALA A 141 20.98 -25.63 -12.83
N LEU A 142 21.81 -26.67 -12.94
CA LEU A 142 21.41 -27.93 -13.56
C LEU A 142 20.30 -28.64 -12.78
N TYR A 143 20.42 -28.72 -11.45
CA TYR A 143 19.38 -29.29 -10.60
C TYR A 143 18.03 -28.56 -10.77
N ILE A 144 18.06 -27.23 -10.78
CA ILE A 144 16.87 -26.39 -10.98
C ILE A 144 16.31 -26.59 -12.38
N ALA A 145 17.16 -26.59 -13.42
CA ALA A 145 16.76 -26.76 -14.82
C ALA A 145 16.09 -28.11 -15.08
N MET A 146 16.68 -29.21 -14.59
CA MET A 146 16.06 -30.53 -14.69
C MET A 146 14.75 -30.60 -13.89
N GLY A 147 14.74 -30.09 -12.66
CA GLY A 147 13.54 -30.14 -11.81
C GLY A 147 12.37 -29.33 -12.40
N SER A 148 12.66 -28.17 -12.98
CA SER A 148 11.65 -27.34 -13.62
C SER A 148 11.19 -27.93 -14.96
N ALA A 149 12.09 -28.52 -15.74
CA ALA A 149 11.70 -29.28 -16.93
C ALA A 149 10.80 -30.47 -16.59
N HIS A 150 11.10 -31.23 -15.53
CA HIS A 150 10.25 -32.32 -15.05
C HIS A 150 8.86 -31.83 -14.60
N LEU A 151 8.79 -30.65 -13.96
CA LEU A 151 7.51 -30.03 -13.62
C LEU A 151 6.74 -29.62 -14.87
N LEU A 152 7.40 -29.03 -15.86
CA LEU A 152 6.76 -28.60 -17.11
C LEU A 152 6.26 -29.79 -17.94
N ASP A 153 7.01 -30.89 -18.00
CA ASP A 153 6.64 -32.12 -18.72
C ASP A 153 5.40 -32.80 -18.15
N ALA A 154 5.09 -32.56 -16.87
CA ALA A 154 3.89 -33.09 -16.24
C ALA A 154 2.61 -32.32 -16.64
N MET A 155 2.75 -31.12 -17.23
CA MET A 155 1.61 -30.38 -17.74
C MET A 155 1.28 -30.82 -19.18
N PRO A 156 0.01 -31.11 -19.50
CA PRO A 156 -0.42 -31.53 -20.84
C PRO A 156 -0.47 -30.37 -21.85
N ILE A 157 0.43 -29.40 -21.72
CA ILE A 157 0.50 -28.19 -22.55
C ILE A 157 1.52 -28.37 -23.68
N PHE A 158 2.60 -29.12 -23.42
CA PHE A 158 3.69 -29.33 -24.37
C PHE A 158 3.66 -30.77 -24.89
N SER A 159 3.80 -30.93 -26.21
CA SER A 159 3.81 -32.24 -26.87
C SER A 159 5.13 -33.00 -26.69
N ASP A 160 6.23 -32.25 -26.55
CA ASP A 160 7.58 -32.78 -26.41
C ASP A 160 8.12 -32.51 -25.01
N SER A 161 8.88 -33.46 -24.47
CA SER A 161 9.55 -33.30 -23.18
C SER A 161 10.60 -32.21 -23.25
N MET A 162 10.44 -31.19 -22.42
CA MET A 162 11.43 -30.16 -22.18
C MET A 162 12.67 -30.73 -21.50
N ALA A 163 12.53 -31.76 -20.67
CA ALA A 163 13.67 -32.43 -20.02
C ALA A 163 14.65 -33.02 -21.04
N ARG A 164 14.17 -33.39 -22.23
CA ARG A 164 15.01 -33.88 -23.34
C ARG A 164 16.08 -32.87 -23.76
N ASN A 165 15.84 -31.57 -23.62
CA ASN A 165 16.80 -30.52 -23.96
C ASN A 165 18.02 -30.51 -23.02
N PHE A 166 17.87 -31.07 -21.81
CA PHE A 166 18.93 -31.16 -20.81
C PHE A 166 19.64 -32.52 -20.82
N LEU A 167 19.45 -33.33 -21.88
CA LEU A 167 20.23 -34.54 -22.10
C LEU A 167 21.57 -34.22 -22.79
N PRO A 168 22.63 -35.00 -22.54
CA PRO A 168 23.92 -34.82 -23.22
C PRO A 168 23.76 -34.77 -24.75
N GLY A 169 24.28 -33.71 -25.37
CA GLY A 169 24.26 -33.50 -26.82
C GLY A 169 23.00 -32.83 -27.39
N ASN A 170 21.95 -32.60 -26.59
CA ASN A 170 20.72 -31.94 -27.06
C ASN A 170 20.64 -30.44 -26.70
N LEU A 171 21.41 -29.99 -25.71
CA LEU A 171 21.40 -28.59 -25.32
C LEU A 171 22.15 -27.74 -26.35
N SER A 172 21.44 -26.81 -27.00
CA SER A 172 22.00 -25.98 -28.07
C SER A 172 22.41 -24.60 -27.56
N ASP A 173 23.50 -24.05 -28.11
CA ASP A 173 23.91 -22.66 -27.85
C ASP A 173 22.79 -21.66 -28.19
N ARG A 174 21.99 -21.95 -29.23
CA ARG A 174 20.83 -21.12 -29.61
C ARG A 174 19.81 -21.00 -28.48
N PHE A 175 19.55 -22.10 -27.75
CA PHE A 175 18.64 -22.09 -26.61
C PHE A 175 19.19 -21.25 -25.46
N SER A 176 20.47 -21.42 -25.13
CA SER A 176 21.14 -20.63 -24.09
C SER A 176 21.18 -19.13 -24.41
N THR A 177 21.49 -18.77 -25.67
CA THR A 177 21.42 -17.39 -26.16
C THR A 177 20.00 -16.82 -26.08
N LEU A 178 18.98 -17.57 -26.53
CA LEU A 178 17.59 -17.14 -26.43
C LEU A 178 17.17 -16.91 -24.97
N LEU A 179 17.54 -17.82 -24.06
CA LEU A 179 17.28 -17.69 -22.63
C LEU A 179 17.91 -16.42 -22.06
N ALA A 180 19.17 -16.14 -22.39
CA ALA A 180 19.87 -14.95 -21.92
C ALA A 180 19.19 -13.64 -22.41
N PHE A 181 18.77 -13.58 -23.68
CA PHE A 181 18.00 -12.45 -24.21
C PHE A 181 16.61 -12.32 -23.58
N MET A 182 15.95 -13.45 -23.35
CA MET A 182 14.64 -13.49 -22.68
C MET A 182 14.76 -12.96 -21.25
N HIS A 183 15.80 -13.35 -20.51
CA HIS A 183 16.05 -12.88 -19.15
C HIS A 183 16.43 -11.40 -19.09
N LEU A 184 17.24 -10.91 -20.03
CA LEU A 184 17.69 -9.52 -20.05
C LEU A 184 16.62 -8.52 -20.55
N LEU A 185 15.86 -8.86 -21.59
CA LEU A 185 14.97 -7.92 -22.28
C LEU A 185 13.51 -8.39 -22.29
N GLY A 186 13.26 -9.64 -22.65
CA GLY A 186 11.90 -10.16 -22.81
C GLY A 186 11.09 -10.14 -21.52
N GLN A 187 11.60 -10.79 -20.47
CA GLN A 187 10.97 -10.88 -19.17
C GLN A 187 10.84 -9.50 -18.50
N PRO A 188 11.85 -8.60 -18.51
CA PRO A 188 11.70 -7.26 -17.94
C PRO A 188 10.62 -6.41 -18.60
N MET A 189 10.57 -6.40 -19.93
CA MET A 189 9.53 -5.68 -20.65
C MET A 189 8.13 -6.21 -20.30
N PHE A 190 7.98 -7.55 -20.24
CA PHE A 190 6.71 -8.16 -19.90
C PHE A 190 6.32 -7.90 -18.43
N LEU A 191 7.28 -7.94 -17.49
CA LEU A 191 7.01 -7.62 -16.09
C LEU A 191 6.60 -6.16 -15.89
N VAL A 192 7.23 -5.21 -16.58
CA VAL A 192 6.79 -3.79 -16.55
C VAL A 192 5.35 -3.65 -17.04
N PHE A 193 4.99 -4.37 -18.10
CA PHE A 193 3.62 -4.42 -18.61
C PHE A 193 2.63 -5.02 -17.60
N MET A 194 3.01 -6.10 -16.90
CA MET A 194 2.19 -6.68 -15.82
C MET A 194 2.05 -5.75 -14.61
N ILE A 195 3.13 -5.07 -14.21
CA ILE A 195 3.11 -4.08 -13.13
C ILE A 195 2.18 -2.91 -13.50
N TRP A 196 2.18 -2.47 -14.76
CA TRP A 196 1.24 -1.44 -15.23
C TRP A 196 -0.21 -1.89 -14.98
N PHE A 197 -0.57 -3.12 -15.34
CA PHE A 197 -1.89 -3.66 -15.00
C PHE A 197 -2.14 -3.74 -13.50
N HIS A 198 -1.15 -4.16 -12.71
CA HIS A 198 -1.26 -4.29 -11.26
C HIS A 198 -1.64 -2.97 -10.56
N VAL A 199 -1.11 -1.85 -11.05
CA VAL A 199 -1.30 -0.53 -10.42
C VAL A 199 -2.27 0.39 -11.18
N ARG A 200 -2.79 -0.01 -12.34
CA ARG A 200 -3.62 0.85 -13.23
C ARG A 200 -4.83 1.50 -12.54
N ARG A 201 -5.46 0.83 -11.57
CA ARG A 201 -6.65 1.35 -10.84
C ARG A 201 -6.29 2.21 -9.62
N LEU A 202 -5.02 2.56 -9.45
CA LEU A 202 -4.53 3.35 -8.33
C LEU A 202 -4.03 4.71 -8.85
N THR A 203 -4.57 5.80 -8.30
CA THR A 203 -4.05 7.15 -8.55
C THR A 203 -2.83 7.42 -7.67
N HIS A 204 -1.89 8.25 -8.11
CA HIS A 204 -0.69 8.62 -7.32
C HIS A 204 0.06 7.39 -6.77
N VAL A 205 0.46 6.46 -7.64
CA VAL A 205 1.28 5.31 -7.24
C VAL A 205 2.68 5.82 -6.91
N GLU A 206 3.13 5.59 -5.68
CA GLU A 206 4.50 5.85 -5.28
C GLU A 206 5.38 4.71 -5.81
N ILE A 207 6.23 5.02 -6.78
CA ILE A 207 7.20 4.06 -7.34
C ILE A 207 8.62 4.27 -6.80
N SER A 208 8.87 5.43 -6.17
CA SER A 208 10.17 5.80 -5.63
C SER A 208 10.16 5.65 -4.11
N ALA A 209 11.00 4.77 -3.59
CA ALA A 209 11.23 4.67 -2.14
C ALA A 209 11.83 5.99 -1.60
N PRO A 210 11.58 6.35 -0.32
CA PRO A 210 12.22 7.51 0.29
C PRO A 210 13.74 7.45 0.14
N ARG A 211 14.36 8.57 -0.26
CA ARG A 211 15.79 8.64 -0.61
C ARG A 211 16.70 8.07 0.49
N GLY A 212 16.43 8.41 1.75
CA GLY A 212 17.21 7.91 2.90
C GLY A 212 17.15 6.38 3.02
N LEU A 213 15.97 5.80 2.86
CA LEU A 213 15.77 4.36 2.91
C LEU A 213 16.42 3.64 1.71
N ALA A 214 16.25 4.19 0.50
CA ALA A 214 16.86 3.64 -0.72
C ALA A 214 18.39 3.62 -0.64
N ILE A 215 19.01 4.74 -0.21
CA ILE A 215 20.47 4.84 -0.02
C ILE A 215 20.92 3.85 1.07
N GLY A 216 20.21 3.79 2.20
CA GLY A 216 20.53 2.85 3.27
C GLY A 216 20.50 1.40 2.81
N CYS A 217 19.46 0.99 2.09
CA CYS A 217 19.35 -0.35 1.51
C CYS A 217 20.46 -0.63 0.48
N PHE A 218 20.76 0.32 -0.41
CA PHE A 218 21.83 0.15 -1.40
C PHE A 218 23.19 -0.04 -0.74
N MET A 219 23.55 0.82 0.21
CA MET A 219 24.81 0.73 0.95
C MET A 219 24.91 -0.58 1.74
N ALA A 220 23.82 -1.03 2.35
CA ALA A 220 23.78 -2.32 3.04
C ALA A 220 24.00 -3.50 2.08
N LEU A 221 23.38 -3.48 0.89
CA LEU A 221 23.58 -4.52 -0.12
C LEU A 221 25.01 -4.51 -0.69
N VAL A 222 25.60 -3.35 -0.91
CA VAL A 222 27.00 -3.23 -1.34
C VAL A 222 27.95 -3.72 -0.25
N ALA A 223 27.72 -3.34 1.01
CA ALA A 223 28.52 -3.82 2.14
C ALA A 223 28.42 -5.35 2.27
N LEU A 224 27.22 -5.91 2.12
CA LEU A 224 27.00 -7.37 2.12
C LEU A 224 27.71 -8.03 0.93
N SER A 225 27.69 -7.41 -0.25
CA SER A 225 28.37 -7.89 -1.46
C SER A 225 29.89 -7.97 -1.29
N ILE A 226 30.47 -7.04 -0.52
CA ILE A 226 31.90 -7.04 -0.19
C ILE A 226 32.20 -8.07 0.91
N TYR A 227 31.37 -8.12 1.96
CA TYR A 227 31.60 -8.98 3.11
C TYR A 227 31.39 -10.47 2.80
N LYS A 228 30.35 -10.78 2.02
CA LYS A 228 29.99 -12.14 1.62
C LYS A 228 29.71 -12.15 0.11
N PRO A 229 30.73 -12.27 -0.74
CA PRO A 229 30.53 -12.36 -2.18
C PRO A 229 29.70 -13.59 -2.57
N ALA A 230 28.89 -13.46 -3.61
CA ALA A 230 28.19 -14.57 -4.22
C ALA A 230 29.19 -15.44 -5.00
N VAL A 231 29.23 -16.73 -4.71
CA VAL A 231 30.11 -17.72 -5.33
C VAL A 231 29.28 -18.75 -6.10
N SER A 232 29.81 -19.24 -7.21
CA SER A 232 29.18 -20.32 -7.99
C SER A 232 29.42 -21.69 -7.34
N HIS A 233 28.55 -22.64 -7.65
CA HIS A 233 28.87 -24.06 -7.47
C HIS A 233 29.83 -24.56 -8.56
N GLN A 234 30.20 -25.84 -8.50
CA GLN A 234 30.99 -26.47 -9.55
C GLN A 234 30.25 -26.44 -10.89
N ILE A 235 30.98 -26.50 -11.99
CA ILE A 235 30.40 -26.50 -13.33
C ILE A 235 29.41 -27.66 -13.50
N ALA A 236 28.29 -27.41 -14.19
CA ALA A 236 27.26 -28.41 -14.44
C ALA A 236 27.83 -29.61 -15.23
N ASP A 237 27.68 -30.81 -14.67
CA ASP A 237 28.06 -32.07 -15.33
C ASP A 237 26.83 -32.99 -15.44
N LEU A 238 26.32 -33.16 -16.66
CA LEU A 238 25.15 -34.00 -16.95
C LEU A 238 25.35 -35.49 -16.63
N SER A 239 26.59 -35.92 -16.39
CA SER A 239 26.93 -37.30 -16.05
C SER A 239 27.02 -37.56 -14.54
N LYS A 240 26.89 -36.52 -13.70
CA LYS A 240 27.04 -36.62 -12.25
C LYS A 240 25.80 -36.10 -11.53
N VAL A 241 25.51 -36.72 -10.38
CA VAL A 241 24.52 -36.21 -9.43
C VAL A 241 25.28 -35.49 -8.31
N PRO A 242 25.03 -34.20 -8.07
CA PRO A 242 25.74 -33.44 -7.04
C PRO A 242 25.41 -33.96 -5.63
N VAL A 243 26.42 -34.01 -4.76
CA VAL A 243 26.30 -34.56 -3.40
C VAL A 243 25.84 -33.51 -2.40
N GLU A 244 26.32 -32.26 -2.53
CA GLU A 244 25.95 -31.14 -1.67
C GLU A 244 25.49 -29.96 -2.52
N LEU A 245 24.25 -29.51 -2.31
CA LEU A 245 23.67 -28.34 -2.95
C LEU A 245 23.26 -27.33 -1.89
N HIS A 246 23.74 -26.09 -2.03
CA HIS A 246 23.31 -24.97 -1.19
C HIS A 246 22.06 -24.36 -1.82
N ILE A 247 20.89 -24.90 -1.44
CA ILE A 247 19.61 -24.46 -1.98
C ILE A 247 19.12 -23.24 -1.22
N ASP A 248 18.76 -22.20 -1.97
CA ASP A 248 18.10 -21.03 -1.42
C ASP A 248 16.67 -21.35 -1.01
N TRP A 249 16.48 -21.63 0.28
CA TRP A 249 15.22 -22.18 0.81
C TRP A 249 14.00 -21.28 0.59
N PHE A 250 14.14 -19.96 0.46
CA PHE A 250 13.02 -19.05 0.20
C PHE A 250 12.74 -18.85 -1.30
N TYR A 251 13.69 -19.22 -2.16
CA TYR A 251 13.62 -19.05 -3.61
C TYR A 251 13.23 -20.36 -4.31
N LEU A 252 13.72 -21.48 -3.78
CA LEU A 252 13.71 -22.80 -4.42
C LEU A 252 13.05 -23.89 -3.54
N ASN A 253 12.24 -23.51 -2.55
CA ASN A 253 11.55 -24.46 -1.64
C ASN A 253 10.74 -25.56 -2.33
N ILE A 254 10.25 -25.32 -3.55
CA ILE A 254 9.43 -26.30 -4.28
C ILE A 254 10.29 -27.45 -4.83
N PHE A 255 11.54 -27.21 -5.23
CA PHE A 255 12.37 -28.21 -5.90
C PHE A 255 12.73 -29.42 -5.02
N PRO A 256 13.06 -29.26 -3.72
CA PRO A 256 13.26 -30.40 -2.82
C PRO A 256 12.04 -31.34 -2.72
N LEU A 257 10.81 -30.85 -2.95
CA LEU A 257 9.61 -31.69 -2.91
C LEU A 257 9.58 -32.75 -4.02
N LEU A 258 10.29 -32.53 -5.14
CA LEU A 258 10.40 -33.51 -6.23
C LEU A 258 11.06 -34.82 -5.79
N LYS A 259 11.75 -34.84 -4.64
CA LYS A 259 12.29 -36.07 -4.04
C LYS A 259 11.23 -36.94 -3.38
N TYR A 260 10.11 -36.34 -2.97
CA TYR A 260 9.09 -37.00 -2.14
C TYR A 260 7.75 -37.11 -2.86
N TRP A 261 7.42 -36.14 -3.72
CA TRP A 261 6.12 -36.00 -4.36
C TRP A 261 6.28 -36.07 -5.88
N SER A 262 5.25 -36.59 -6.55
CA SER A 262 5.16 -36.54 -8.01
C SER A 262 4.99 -35.10 -8.51
N PRO A 263 5.42 -34.79 -9.75
CA PRO A 263 5.20 -33.48 -10.36
C PRO A 263 3.72 -33.04 -10.35
N GLY A 264 2.79 -33.98 -10.51
CA GLY A 264 1.35 -33.71 -10.48
C GLY A 264 0.85 -33.27 -9.10
N GLU A 265 1.34 -33.88 -8.01
CA GLU A 265 1.02 -33.48 -6.64
C GLU A 265 1.57 -32.09 -6.32
N ILE A 266 2.78 -31.78 -6.80
CA ILE A 266 3.38 -30.45 -6.63
C ILE A 266 2.54 -29.40 -7.38
N TRP A 267 2.12 -29.67 -8.62
CA TRP A 267 1.22 -28.78 -9.35
C TRP A 267 -0.16 -28.65 -8.69
N ALA A 268 -0.69 -29.72 -8.10
CA ALA A 268 -1.93 -29.66 -7.35
C ALA A 268 -1.80 -28.75 -6.12
N LEU A 269 -0.68 -28.82 -5.40
CA LEU A 269 -0.40 -27.92 -4.27
C LEU A 269 -0.25 -26.46 -4.74
N VAL A 270 0.67 -26.22 -5.66
CA VAL A 270 1.05 -24.86 -6.10
C VAL A 270 -0.09 -24.20 -6.88
N GLY A 271 -0.74 -24.96 -7.76
CA GLY A 271 -1.96 -24.55 -8.46
C GLY A 271 -3.12 -24.33 -7.50
N GLY A 272 -3.31 -25.21 -6.51
CA GLY A 272 -4.33 -25.05 -5.48
C GLY A 272 -4.15 -23.79 -4.65
N VAL A 273 -2.92 -23.49 -4.19
CA VAL A 273 -2.59 -22.23 -3.49
C VAL A 273 -2.83 -21.03 -4.40
N THR A 274 -2.41 -21.10 -5.66
CA THR A 274 -2.60 -20.02 -6.64
C THR A 274 -4.09 -19.73 -6.87
N VAL A 275 -4.89 -20.77 -7.12
CA VAL A 275 -6.34 -20.65 -7.31
C VAL A 275 -7.01 -20.14 -6.03
N PHE A 276 -6.60 -20.61 -4.86
CA PHE A 276 -7.10 -20.11 -3.59
C PHE A 276 -6.84 -18.60 -3.45
N MET A 277 -5.58 -18.15 -3.65
CA MET A 277 -5.23 -16.73 -3.63
C MET A 277 -6.02 -15.94 -4.67
N LEU A 278 -6.20 -16.48 -5.88
CA LEU A 278 -7.01 -15.84 -6.92
C LEU A 278 -8.46 -15.71 -6.48
N CYS A 279 -9.05 -16.68 -5.80
CA CYS A 279 -10.45 -16.62 -5.36
C CYS A 279 -10.66 -15.82 -4.08
N MET A 280 -9.60 -15.56 -3.28
CA MET A 280 -9.69 -14.88 -1.98
C MET A 280 -10.47 -13.54 -1.98
N PRO A 281 -10.30 -12.64 -2.97
CA PRO A 281 -11.04 -11.38 -3.00
C PRO A 281 -12.57 -11.53 -2.93
N TRP A 282 -13.08 -12.69 -3.36
CA TRP A 282 -14.51 -12.98 -3.43
C TRP A 282 -15.05 -13.79 -2.24
N MET A 283 -14.20 -14.18 -1.27
CA MET A 283 -14.57 -15.07 -0.16
C MET A 283 -14.35 -14.47 1.24
N PRO A 284 -15.37 -14.40 2.11
CA PRO A 284 -16.74 -13.94 1.89
C PRO A 284 -16.80 -12.45 1.46
N ARG A 285 -17.84 -12.06 0.72
CA ARG A 285 -18.01 -10.68 0.23
C ARG A 285 -17.94 -9.68 1.39
N LYS A 286 -17.00 -8.73 1.28
CA LYS A 286 -17.00 -7.52 2.11
C LYS A 286 -18.15 -6.64 1.61
N HIS A 287 -19.04 -6.22 2.50
CA HIS A 287 -20.05 -5.22 2.13
C HIS A 287 -19.32 -3.90 1.88
N GLU A 288 -19.22 -3.49 0.62
CA GLU A 288 -18.79 -2.14 0.28
C GLU A 288 -19.94 -1.18 0.64
N GLY A 289 -19.62 0.00 1.19
CA GLY A 289 -20.66 0.99 1.46
C GLY A 289 -21.34 1.44 0.16
N ALA A 290 -22.45 2.16 0.25
CA ALA A 290 -23.11 2.72 -0.92
C ALA A 290 -22.15 3.60 -1.74
N VAL A 291 -22.30 3.55 -3.06
CA VAL A 291 -21.52 4.38 -3.99
C VAL A 291 -21.88 5.86 -3.77
N ALA A 292 -20.89 6.75 -3.87
CA ALA A 292 -21.13 8.18 -3.79
C ALA A 292 -22.09 8.63 -4.91
N VAL A 293 -23.04 9.51 -4.57
CA VAL A 293 -24.06 10.03 -5.49
C VAL A 293 -23.80 11.50 -5.74
N VAL A 294 -23.93 11.90 -7.01
CA VAL A 294 -23.77 13.28 -7.46
C VAL A 294 -25.15 13.94 -7.53
N ASP A 295 -25.26 15.11 -6.93
CA ASP A 295 -26.44 15.98 -7.02
C ASP A 295 -26.15 17.07 -8.05
N LEU A 296 -26.77 16.97 -9.22
CA LEU A 296 -26.48 17.85 -10.36
C LEU A 296 -26.87 19.30 -10.08
N ASP A 297 -27.87 19.56 -9.26
CA ASP A 297 -28.28 20.93 -8.90
C ASP A 297 -27.21 21.64 -8.06
N HIS A 298 -26.34 20.85 -7.41
CA HIS A 298 -25.31 21.33 -6.50
C HIS A 298 -23.88 21.06 -6.97
N CYS A 299 -23.72 20.37 -8.11
CA CYS A 299 -22.43 19.99 -8.69
C CYS A 299 -22.04 20.90 -9.85
N ASN A 300 -20.95 21.67 -9.68
CA ASN A 300 -20.44 22.57 -10.72
C ASN A 300 -19.34 21.98 -11.60
N GLY A 301 -19.06 20.67 -11.49
CA GLY A 301 -18.04 20.02 -12.31
C GLY A 301 -16.59 20.44 -12.04
N CYS A 302 -16.26 21.06 -10.90
CA CYS A 302 -14.92 21.63 -10.65
C CYS A 302 -13.76 20.62 -10.60
N GLY A 303 -14.04 19.33 -10.47
CA GLY A 303 -13.03 18.26 -10.50
C GLY A 303 -12.21 18.07 -9.21
N GLN A 304 -12.42 18.82 -8.13
CA GLN A 304 -11.63 18.65 -6.89
C GLN A 304 -11.75 17.23 -6.30
N CYS A 305 -12.95 16.63 -6.38
CA CYS A 305 -13.18 15.26 -5.95
C CYS A 305 -12.46 14.22 -6.83
N VAL A 306 -12.22 14.53 -8.12
CA VAL A 306 -11.43 13.70 -9.04
C VAL A 306 -9.97 13.69 -8.60
N ILE A 307 -9.39 14.87 -8.35
CA ILE A 307 -7.99 15.04 -7.91
C ILE A 307 -7.73 14.32 -6.58
N ASP A 308 -8.71 14.31 -5.68
CA ASP A 308 -8.57 13.73 -4.35
C ASP A 308 -8.90 12.23 -4.30
N CYS A 309 -9.53 11.66 -5.33
CA CYS A 309 -9.98 10.28 -5.36
C CYS A 309 -8.79 9.29 -5.42
N PRO A 310 -8.55 8.47 -4.39
CA PRO A 310 -7.43 7.51 -4.39
C PRO A 310 -7.63 6.29 -5.30
N PHE A 311 -8.77 6.17 -5.98
CA PHE A 311 -9.16 4.95 -6.71
C PHE A 311 -9.58 5.24 -8.15
N ASP A 312 -9.36 6.48 -8.62
CA ASP A 312 -9.80 6.94 -9.95
C ASP A 312 -11.31 6.77 -10.22
N ALA A 313 -12.11 6.71 -9.16
CA ALA A 313 -13.53 6.39 -9.23
C ALA A 313 -14.43 7.54 -9.67
N ILE A 314 -13.87 8.71 -9.98
CA ILE A 314 -14.62 9.91 -10.32
C ILE A 314 -13.99 10.54 -11.55
N SER A 315 -14.79 10.94 -12.53
CA SER A 315 -14.32 11.68 -13.71
C SER A 315 -15.21 12.89 -13.98
N VAL A 316 -14.65 13.88 -14.69
CA VAL A 316 -15.43 15.03 -15.20
C VAL A 316 -15.93 14.71 -16.59
N GLN A 317 -17.18 15.07 -16.89
CA GLN A 317 -17.76 14.97 -18.22
C GLN A 317 -18.57 16.23 -18.57
N PRO A 318 -18.84 16.49 -19.87
CA PRO A 318 -19.80 17.50 -20.27
C PRO A 318 -21.16 17.21 -19.65
N ARG A 319 -21.85 18.26 -19.21
CA ARG A 319 -23.11 18.11 -18.51
C ARG A 319 -24.21 17.53 -19.40
N THR A 320 -25.03 16.64 -18.84
CA THR A 320 -26.05 15.90 -19.60
C THR A 320 -27.44 16.53 -19.57
N ASP A 321 -27.70 17.42 -18.60
CA ASP A 321 -29.01 18.02 -18.31
C ASP A 321 -29.19 19.44 -18.92
N GLY A 322 -28.16 20.02 -19.55
CA GLY A 322 -28.19 21.36 -20.14
C GLY A 322 -28.32 22.52 -19.14
N ALA A 323 -28.05 22.29 -17.85
CA ALA A 323 -28.21 23.29 -16.80
C ALA A 323 -27.00 24.25 -16.68
N LYS A 324 -26.95 25.01 -15.58
CA LYS A 324 -26.11 26.23 -15.40
C LYS A 324 -24.59 26.06 -15.63
N TRP A 325 -24.06 24.85 -15.49
CA TRP A 325 -22.61 24.58 -15.56
C TRP A 325 -22.30 23.71 -16.78
N ASP A 326 -21.14 23.92 -17.40
CA ASP A 326 -20.76 23.20 -18.62
C ASP A 326 -20.32 21.75 -18.36
N SER A 327 -20.02 21.41 -17.10
CA SER A 327 -19.49 20.11 -16.72
C SER A 327 -20.12 19.58 -15.44
N GLU A 328 -20.15 18.26 -15.34
CA GLU A 328 -20.54 17.51 -14.14
C GLU A 328 -19.46 16.49 -13.80
N VAL A 329 -19.51 15.96 -12.57
CA VAL A 329 -18.72 14.79 -12.20
C VAL A 329 -19.60 13.57 -12.22
N ILE A 330 -19.04 12.42 -12.60
CA ILE A 330 -19.69 11.11 -12.50
C ILE A 330 -18.85 10.21 -11.61
N VAL A 331 -19.53 9.29 -10.91
CA VAL A 331 -18.89 8.29 -10.06
C VAL A 331 -19.00 6.94 -10.75
N HIS A 332 -17.86 6.28 -10.94
CA HIS A 332 -17.74 4.92 -11.49
C HIS A 332 -17.94 3.90 -10.37
N PRO A 333 -19.11 3.21 -10.30
CA PRO A 333 -19.45 2.35 -9.18
C PRO A 333 -18.44 1.24 -8.90
N GLU A 334 -17.84 0.68 -9.95
CA GLU A 334 -16.88 -0.44 -9.90
C GLU A 334 -15.50 -0.07 -9.34
N LEU A 335 -15.21 1.22 -9.21
CA LEU A 335 -13.97 1.76 -8.65
C LEU A 335 -14.18 2.40 -7.27
N CYS A 336 -15.43 2.69 -6.89
CA CYS A 336 -15.75 3.45 -5.69
C CYS A 336 -15.59 2.61 -4.41
N SER A 337 -14.66 3.01 -3.53
CA SER A 337 -14.38 2.28 -2.27
C SER A 337 -15.27 2.70 -1.10
N ALA A 338 -16.28 3.53 -1.36
CA ALA A 338 -17.18 4.11 -0.38
C ALA A 338 -16.45 4.83 0.79
N CYS A 339 -15.28 5.42 0.51
CA CYS A 339 -14.45 6.08 1.53
C CYS A 339 -14.96 7.46 1.97
N GLY A 340 -15.81 8.10 1.16
CA GLY A 340 -16.38 9.43 1.41
C GLY A 340 -15.42 10.61 1.23
N ILE A 341 -14.16 10.41 0.79
CA ILE A 341 -13.16 11.49 0.63
C ILE A 341 -13.68 12.62 -0.27
N CYS A 342 -14.48 12.27 -1.29
CA CYS A 342 -15.09 13.23 -2.21
C CYS A 342 -16.00 14.27 -1.53
N ILE A 343 -16.65 13.94 -0.41
CA ILE A 343 -17.45 14.89 0.38
C ILE A 343 -16.54 15.97 0.98
N GLY A 344 -15.45 15.56 1.63
CA GLY A 344 -14.48 16.48 2.21
C GLY A 344 -13.73 17.30 1.16
N SER A 345 -13.67 16.80 -0.08
CA SER A 345 -13.10 17.52 -1.24
C SER A 345 -14.08 18.48 -1.92
N CYS A 346 -15.39 18.28 -1.74
CA CYS A 346 -16.40 19.06 -2.44
C CYS A 346 -16.39 20.50 -1.94
N PRO A 347 -16.20 21.53 -2.79
CA PRO A 347 -16.25 22.92 -2.35
C PRO A 347 -17.61 23.31 -1.73
N SER A 348 -18.69 22.62 -2.08
CA SER A 348 -20.01 22.83 -1.46
C SER A 348 -20.08 22.39 0.01
N SER A 349 -19.13 21.58 0.49
CA SER A 349 -19.04 21.17 1.90
C SER A 349 -18.17 22.10 2.75
N ASN A 350 -17.37 22.99 2.13
CA ASN A 350 -16.45 23.86 2.84
C ASN A 350 -16.39 25.28 2.22
N PRO A 351 -17.05 26.29 2.84
CA PRO A 351 -17.90 26.20 4.03
C PRO A 351 -19.26 25.55 3.72
N PHE A 352 -19.97 25.11 4.77
CA PHE A 352 -21.32 24.56 4.63
C PHE A 352 -22.25 25.55 3.92
N ARG A 353 -22.67 25.22 2.70
CA ARG A 353 -23.64 26.02 1.96
C ARG A 353 -25.05 25.61 2.35
N LYS A 354 -25.78 26.51 3.02
CA LYS A 354 -27.23 26.37 3.16
C LYS A 354 -27.88 26.76 1.83
N VAL A 355 -28.73 25.88 1.31
CA VAL A 355 -29.55 26.19 0.13
C VAL A 355 -30.80 26.91 0.65
N LYS A 356 -31.18 28.02 0.02
CA LYS A 356 -32.44 28.69 0.35
C LYS A 356 -33.57 27.78 -0.14
N ASP A 357 -34.58 27.58 0.70
CA ASP A 357 -35.82 26.83 0.40
C ASP A 357 -35.72 25.29 0.42
N GLU A 358 -34.62 24.71 0.93
CA GLU A 358 -34.51 23.26 1.17
C GLU A 358 -34.24 22.94 2.65
N ALA A 359 -34.74 21.77 3.09
CA ALA A 359 -34.47 21.24 4.42
C ALA A 359 -33.08 20.58 4.47
N GLY A 360 -32.12 21.26 5.09
CA GLY A 360 -30.79 20.72 5.40
C GLY A 360 -29.64 21.23 4.50
N LEU A 361 -28.48 20.60 4.64
CA LEU A 361 -27.30 20.84 3.80
C LEU A 361 -27.30 19.92 2.58
N LYS A 362 -27.03 20.50 1.40
CA LYS A 362 -26.81 19.78 0.15
C LYS A 362 -25.43 20.04 -0.40
N THR A 363 -24.80 19.00 -0.92
CA THR A 363 -23.49 19.05 -1.58
C THR A 363 -23.62 18.50 -2.99
N GLY A 364 -22.70 18.89 -3.88
CA GLY A 364 -22.70 18.37 -5.25
C GLY A 364 -22.36 16.88 -5.35
N ILE A 365 -21.75 16.31 -4.31
CA ILE A 365 -21.50 14.87 -4.18
C ILE A 365 -21.62 14.47 -2.71
N ASP A 366 -22.30 13.37 -2.43
CA ASP A 366 -22.51 12.86 -1.08
C ASP A 366 -22.56 11.32 -1.03
N MET A 367 -22.51 10.76 0.19
CA MET A 367 -22.58 9.33 0.45
C MET A 367 -23.99 8.97 0.96
N PRO A 368 -24.74 8.07 0.29
CA PRO A 368 -26.12 7.75 0.66
C PRO A 368 -26.28 7.24 2.10
N ASP A 369 -25.34 6.40 2.54
CA ASP A 369 -25.38 5.81 3.88
C ASP A 369 -25.12 6.84 4.99
N MET A 370 -24.48 7.96 4.64
CA MET A 370 -23.88 8.86 5.61
C MET A 370 -23.60 10.23 4.98
N THR A 371 -24.67 11.03 4.86
CA THR A 371 -24.64 12.35 4.22
C THR A 371 -23.95 13.41 5.09
N LEU A 372 -23.51 14.50 4.48
CA LEU A 372 -22.93 15.63 5.22
C LEU A 372 -23.94 16.30 6.16
N ASP A 373 -25.20 16.40 5.75
CA ASP A 373 -26.25 16.97 6.60
C ASP A 373 -26.41 16.14 7.88
N ARG A 374 -26.44 14.82 7.74
CA ARG A 374 -26.50 13.90 8.88
C ARG A 374 -25.28 14.06 9.79
N PHE A 375 -24.09 14.32 9.24
CA PHE A 375 -22.92 14.60 10.08
C PHE A 375 -23.04 15.86 10.90
N LYS A 376 -23.56 16.92 10.29
CA LYS A 376 -23.76 18.15 11.02
C LYS A 376 -24.77 17.93 12.14
N GLN A 377 -25.89 17.26 11.86
CA GLN A 377 -26.91 16.92 12.87
C GLN A 377 -26.33 16.09 14.02
N GLN A 378 -25.57 15.03 13.72
CA GLN A 378 -24.89 14.23 14.75
C GLN A 378 -23.86 15.05 15.55
N THR A 379 -23.20 16.01 14.91
CA THR A 379 -22.26 16.90 15.61
C THR A 379 -23.02 17.80 16.58
N ASP A 380 -24.17 18.33 16.18
CA ASP A 380 -25.04 19.14 17.03
C ASP A 380 -25.58 18.34 18.23
N GLU A 381 -26.03 17.10 18.00
CA GLU A 381 -26.47 16.16 19.05
C GLU A 381 -25.36 15.90 20.06
N VAL A 382 -24.17 15.55 19.59
CA VAL A 382 -23.02 15.27 20.45
C VAL A 382 -22.61 16.51 21.24
N LEU A 383 -22.57 17.69 20.62
CA LEU A 383 -22.23 18.94 21.30
C LEU A 383 -23.23 19.30 22.40
N ALA A 384 -24.52 19.01 22.19
CA ALA A 384 -25.57 19.26 23.18
C ALA A 384 -25.47 18.34 24.40
N GLU A 385 -24.95 17.12 24.23
CA GLU A 385 -24.80 16.13 25.30
C GLU A 385 -23.53 16.32 26.15
N LEU A 386 -22.54 17.09 25.66
CA LEU A 386 -21.24 17.30 26.32
C LEU A 386 -21.36 18.01 27.67
N LYS A 387 -20.78 17.39 28.71
CA LYS A 387 -20.75 17.90 30.09
C LYS A 387 -19.33 17.98 30.61
N GLY A 388 -19.04 19.00 31.42
CA GLY A 388 -17.73 19.21 32.03
C GLY A 388 -17.03 20.49 31.54
N ASP A 389 -15.87 20.76 32.13
CA ASP A 389 -15.15 22.02 31.99
C ASP A 389 -14.22 22.07 30.76
N GLN A 390 -13.93 20.91 30.14
CA GLN A 390 -13.07 20.78 28.96
C GLN A 390 -13.72 19.84 27.94
N LYS A 391 -14.59 20.40 27.11
CA LYS A 391 -15.41 19.67 26.13
C LYS A 391 -14.59 19.35 24.88
N ILE A 392 -14.35 18.07 24.60
CA ILE A 392 -13.57 17.63 23.43
C ILE A 392 -14.48 16.85 22.47
N VAL A 393 -14.44 17.18 21.19
CA VAL A 393 -15.09 16.38 20.14
C VAL A 393 -14.05 15.59 19.37
N ILE A 394 -14.25 14.27 19.28
CA ILE A 394 -13.39 13.35 18.55
C ILE A 394 -14.09 12.86 17.29
N PHE A 395 -13.50 13.17 16.14
CA PHE A 395 -13.89 12.64 14.83
C PHE A 395 -12.97 11.47 14.44
N GLY A 396 -13.48 10.24 14.32
CA GLY A 396 -12.65 9.04 14.12
C GLY A 396 -12.94 8.21 12.88
N CYS A 397 -11.91 7.57 12.33
CA CYS A 397 -12.04 6.58 11.25
C CYS A 397 -12.53 5.22 11.79
N LYS A 398 -13.44 4.54 11.06
CA LYS A 398 -13.89 3.17 11.37
C LYS A 398 -12.79 2.12 11.26
N ASN A 399 -11.74 2.39 10.48
CA ASN A 399 -10.67 1.44 10.18
C ASN A 399 -9.41 1.59 11.07
N CYS A 400 -9.40 2.54 12.01
CA CYS A 400 -8.29 2.76 12.94
C CYS A 400 -8.60 2.24 14.36
N TYR A 401 -7.87 2.75 15.36
CA TYR A 401 -8.19 2.51 16.77
C TYR A 401 -9.65 2.85 17.08
N ASP A 402 -10.31 2.01 17.88
CA ASP A 402 -11.72 2.20 18.25
C ASP A 402 -11.86 3.37 19.23
N ILE A 403 -12.21 4.54 18.70
CA ILE A 403 -12.30 5.79 19.47
C ILE A 403 -13.37 5.76 20.57
N ARG A 404 -14.32 4.81 20.53
CA ARG A 404 -15.28 4.60 21.63
C ARG A 404 -14.60 4.29 22.96
N ALA A 405 -13.36 3.80 22.92
CA ALA A 405 -12.53 3.60 24.09
C ALA A 405 -12.06 4.90 24.78
N PHE A 406 -12.31 6.07 24.19
CA PHE A 406 -12.09 7.39 24.80
C PHE A 406 -13.34 7.99 25.45
N GLY A 407 -14.47 7.27 25.46
CA GLY A 407 -15.74 7.78 25.96
C GLY A 407 -15.64 8.29 27.39
N ALA A 408 -16.02 9.55 27.58
CA ALA A 408 -16.13 10.24 28.86
C ALA A 408 -17.24 11.31 28.74
N PRO A 409 -17.82 11.80 29.85
CA PRO A 409 -18.91 12.79 29.79
C PRO A 409 -18.55 14.10 29.07
N ASP A 410 -17.26 14.44 29.04
CA ASP A 410 -16.68 15.61 28.40
C ASP A 410 -16.10 15.30 27.01
N VAL A 411 -16.30 14.08 26.50
CA VAL A 411 -15.79 13.62 25.20
C VAL A 411 -16.93 13.17 24.29
N GLY A 412 -17.13 13.92 23.23
CA GLY A 412 -18.10 13.66 22.18
C GLY A 412 -17.46 12.81 21.08
N ILE A 413 -18.12 11.74 20.65
CA ILE A 413 -17.52 10.77 19.74
C ILE A 413 -18.36 10.64 18.47
N LEU A 414 -17.75 10.91 17.32
CA LEU A 414 -18.33 10.70 16.00
C LEU A 414 -17.41 9.82 15.15
N GLN A 415 -17.98 8.80 14.51
CA GLN A 415 -17.20 7.83 13.72
C GLN A 415 -17.63 7.81 12.24
N PHE A 416 -16.66 7.91 11.35
CA PHE A 416 -16.80 8.04 9.90
C PHE A 416 -16.19 6.84 9.18
N PHE A 417 -16.50 6.66 7.88
CA PHE A 417 -15.79 5.68 7.05
C PHE A 417 -14.28 5.96 7.01
N CYS A 418 -13.92 7.23 6.81
CA CYS A 418 -12.55 7.72 6.74
C CYS A 418 -12.46 9.13 7.31
N THR A 419 -11.33 9.50 7.90
CA THR A 419 -11.09 10.91 8.30
C THR A 419 -11.08 11.86 7.11
N GLY A 420 -10.65 11.43 5.93
CA GLY A 420 -10.63 12.26 4.72
C GLY A 420 -12.02 12.64 4.19
N MET A 421 -13.08 12.00 4.68
CA MET A 421 -14.47 12.35 4.40
C MET A 421 -14.91 13.62 5.12
N MET A 422 -14.28 13.93 6.26
CA MET A 422 -14.60 15.09 7.08
C MET A 422 -14.20 16.38 6.33
N PRO A 423 -15.11 17.34 6.12
CA PRO A 423 -14.73 18.68 5.71
C PRO A 423 -13.95 19.37 6.84
N ALA A 424 -12.86 20.06 6.52
CA ALA A 424 -12.06 20.77 7.52
C ALA A 424 -12.87 21.82 8.29
N SER A 425 -13.87 22.44 7.65
CA SER A 425 -14.85 23.35 8.26
C SER A 425 -15.62 22.75 9.43
N LEU A 426 -15.77 21.42 9.51
CA LEU A 426 -16.45 20.76 10.63
C LEU A 426 -15.67 20.91 11.95
N ALA A 427 -14.33 20.99 11.88
CA ALA A 427 -13.52 21.29 13.06
C ALA A 427 -13.77 22.72 13.55
N GLU A 428 -13.77 23.70 12.64
CA GLU A 428 -14.14 25.09 12.97
C GLU A 428 -15.57 25.17 13.54
N TYR A 429 -16.50 24.43 12.95
CA TYR A 429 -17.90 24.38 13.39
C TYR A 429 -18.03 23.87 14.83
N ALA A 430 -17.36 22.75 15.17
CA ALA A 430 -17.41 22.20 16.52
C ALA A 430 -16.82 23.18 17.56
N LEU A 431 -15.69 23.81 17.25
CA LEU A 431 -15.06 24.80 18.15
C LEU A 431 -15.96 26.02 18.41
N LYS A 432 -16.75 26.43 17.41
CA LYS A 432 -17.67 27.57 17.53
C LYS A 432 -18.96 27.25 18.29
N ASN A 433 -19.38 26.00 18.30
CA ASN A 433 -20.65 25.56 18.88
C ASN A 433 -20.46 24.83 20.21
N GLY A 434 -19.34 25.07 20.91
CA GLY A 434 -19.16 24.68 22.31
C GLY A 434 -18.10 23.63 22.60
N ALA A 435 -17.33 23.16 21.62
CA ALA A 435 -16.15 22.33 21.89
C ALA A 435 -14.95 23.20 22.28
N ASP A 436 -14.28 22.87 23.38
CA ASP A 436 -13.00 23.47 23.79
C ASP A 436 -11.84 22.93 22.94
N GLY A 437 -11.92 21.68 22.48
CA GLY A 437 -10.94 21.08 21.58
C GLY A 437 -11.54 20.10 20.58
N VAL A 438 -10.87 19.92 19.44
CA VAL A 438 -11.25 18.96 18.40
C VAL A 438 -10.10 17.99 18.17
N VAL A 439 -10.42 16.70 18.16
CA VAL A 439 -9.48 15.63 17.84
C VAL A 439 -9.93 14.93 16.56
N VAL A 440 -9.01 14.76 15.61
CA VAL A 440 -9.21 13.95 14.42
C VAL A 440 -8.38 12.68 14.54
N SER A 441 -9.03 11.53 14.75
CA SER A 441 -8.37 10.24 14.93
C SER A 441 -8.40 9.40 13.66
N GLY A 442 -7.23 9.15 13.10
CA GLY A 442 -7.04 8.44 11.84
C GLY A 442 -6.14 7.21 11.95
N CYS A 443 -5.95 6.53 10.81
CA CYS A 443 -4.92 5.49 10.68
C CYS A 443 -3.52 6.09 10.86
N ARG A 444 -2.51 5.25 11.14
CA ARG A 444 -1.10 5.67 11.14
C ARG A 444 -0.72 6.33 9.80
N HIS A 445 0.17 7.31 9.86
CA HIS A 445 0.72 7.91 8.66
C HIS A 445 1.51 6.84 7.88
N GLY A 446 1.27 6.69 6.57
CA GLY A 446 1.86 5.62 5.74
C GLY A 446 1.09 4.29 5.69
N ASP A 447 0.05 4.12 6.52
CA ASP A 447 -0.78 2.90 6.54
C ASP A 447 -2.29 3.16 6.48
N CYS A 448 -2.71 4.21 5.77
CA CYS A 448 -4.13 4.52 5.64
C CYS A 448 -4.91 3.40 4.95
N PHE A 449 -6.01 2.95 5.57
CA PHE A 449 -6.87 1.93 4.97
C PHE A 449 -7.47 2.37 3.63
N TYR A 450 -7.66 3.67 3.37
CA TYR A 450 -8.12 4.21 2.08
C TYR A 450 -7.02 4.98 1.32
N ARG A 451 -5.76 4.58 1.51
CA ARG A 451 -4.53 5.14 0.89
C ARG A 451 -4.17 6.56 1.35
N PHE A 452 -4.99 7.55 1.04
CA PHE A 452 -4.63 8.95 1.27
C PHE A 452 -5.58 9.73 2.19
N GLY A 453 -6.64 9.11 2.70
CA GLY A 453 -7.67 9.84 3.43
C GLY A 453 -7.18 10.58 4.69
N ASN A 454 -6.29 10.00 5.49
CA ASN A 454 -5.70 10.70 6.63
C ASN A 454 -4.74 11.81 6.19
N HIS A 455 -3.90 11.53 5.19
CA HIS A 455 -2.95 12.49 4.64
C HIS A 455 -3.65 13.71 4.02
N TRP A 456 -4.74 13.52 3.26
CA TRP A 456 -5.53 14.63 2.71
C TRP A 456 -6.16 15.47 3.81
N MET A 457 -6.65 14.83 4.87
CA MET A 457 -7.18 15.55 6.02
C MET A 457 -6.11 16.39 6.70
N ASP A 458 -4.91 15.83 6.91
CA ASP A 458 -3.79 16.55 7.52
C ASP A 458 -3.38 17.78 6.69
N LEU A 459 -3.28 17.63 5.37
CA LEU A 459 -2.98 18.75 4.47
C LEU A 459 -4.07 19.82 4.49
N ARG A 460 -5.36 19.42 4.53
CA ARG A 460 -6.48 20.38 4.62
C ARG A 460 -6.48 21.12 5.96
N LEU A 461 -6.21 20.44 7.07
CA LEU A 461 -6.10 21.05 8.39
C LEU A 461 -4.92 22.01 8.50
N LYS A 462 -3.82 21.75 7.80
CA LYS A 462 -2.65 22.65 7.72
C LYS A 462 -2.83 23.80 6.71
N GLY A 463 -3.86 23.73 5.86
CA GLY A 463 -4.08 24.70 4.78
C GLY A 463 -3.21 24.48 3.54
N GLU A 464 -2.55 23.32 3.43
CA GLU A 464 -1.68 22.93 2.32
C GLU A 464 -2.46 22.27 1.16
N ARG A 465 -3.75 21.96 1.37
CA ARG A 465 -4.64 21.39 0.34
C ARG A 465 -6.05 21.97 0.44
N GLN A 466 -6.67 22.21 -0.72
CA GLN A 466 -8.07 22.63 -0.80
C GLN A 466 -9.06 21.44 -0.68
N PRO A 467 -10.26 21.63 -0.11
CA PRO A 467 -10.69 22.80 0.64
C PRO A 467 -9.99 22.93 2.00
N ALA A 468 -9.29 24.03 2.22
CA ALA A 468 -8.45 24.26 3.38
C ALA A 468 -9.25 24.66 4.64
N LEU A 469 -8.71 24.36 5.82
CA LEU A 469 -9.14 25.00 7.06
C LEU A 469 -8.81 26.51 6.98
N ARG A 470 -9.71 27.35 7.46
CA ARG A 470 -9.47 28.80 7.47
C ARG A 470 -8.34 29.14 8.45
N GLN A 471 -7.40 29.99 8.02
CA GLN A 471 -6.24 30.41 8.82
C GLN A 471 -6.59 31.06 10.17
N ARG A 472 -7.80 31.62 10.31
CA ARG A 472 -8.28 32.25 11.56
C ARG A 472 -8.63 31.24 12.67
N VAL A 473 -8.71 29.96 12.34
CA VAL A 473 -9.08 28.92 13.31
C VAL A 473 -7.88 28.67 14.20
N ASP A 474 -8.09 28.55 15.51
CA ASP A 474 -7.00 28.23 16.41
C ASP A 474 -6.57 26.77 16.23
N HIS A 475 -5.44 26.58 15.53
CA HIS A 475 -4.88 25.25 15.26
C HIS A 475 -4.38 24.55 16.52
N GLN A 476 -4.09 25.27 17.62
CA GLN A 476 -3.68 24.64 18.89
C GLN A 476 -4.82 23.86 19.54
N ARG A 477 -6.07 24.21 19.21
CA ARG A 477 -7.29 23.53 19.67
C ARG A 477 -7.71 22.37 18.75
N ILE A 478 -6.87 22.01 17.77
CA ILE A 478 -7.10 20.88 16.86
C ILE A 478 -5.92 19.92 16.94
N LYS A 479 -6.18 18.66 17.27
CA LYS A 479 -5.16 17.61 17.33
C LYS A 479 -5.48 16.45 16.39
N VAL A 480 -4.50 16.05 15.59
CA VAL A 480 -4.58 14.80 14.82
C VAL A 480 -3.91 13.69 15.63
N LEU A 481 -4.62 12.57 15.78
CA LEU A 481 -4.11 11.36 16.43
C LEU A 481 -4.10 10.19 15.43
N GLY A 482 -2.92 9.88 14.90
CA GLY A 482 -2.70 8.71 14.05
C GLY A 482 -2.39 7.47 14.87
N GLY A 483 -3.15 6.39 14.68
CA GLY A 483 -2.85 5.13 15.37
C GLY A 483 -3.55 3.91 14.81
N ALA A 484 -2.89 2.76 15.00
CA ALA A 484 -3.44 1.45 14.74
C ALA A 484 -4.23 0.95 15.95
N ILE A 485 -4.94 -0.16 15.77
CA ILE A 485 -5.70 -0.84 16.83
C ILE A 485 -4.86 -1.23 18.07
N THR A 486 -3.53 -1.32 17.92
CA THR A 486 -2.57 -1.66 18.97
C THR A 486 -2.10 -0.44 19.79
N ASP A 487 -2.38 0.78 19.33
CA ASP A 487 -1.79 2.02 19.90
C ASP A 487 -2.58 2.63 21.05
N GLY A 488 -3.53 1.90 21.64
CA GLY A 488 -4.46 2.47 22.61
C GLY A 488 -3.81 3.20 23.78
N ARG A 489 -2.69 2.67 24.32
CA ARG A 489 -1.95 3.35 25.41
C ARG A 489 -1.34 4.68 24.96
N ARG A 490 -0.70 4.69 23.77
CA ARG A 490 -0.08 5.89 23.19
C ARG A 490 -1.13 6.96 22.90
N LEU A 491 -2.24 6.57 22.27
CA LEU A 491 -3.31 7.50 21.90
C LEU A 491 -4.03 8.08 23.13
N LYS A 492 -4.27 7.26 24.18
CA LYS A 492 -4.82 7.77 25.45
C LYS A 492 -3.91 8.80 26.10
N ARG A 493 -2.60 8.55 26.11
CA ARG A 493 -1.62 9.51 26.62
C ARG A 493 -1.64 10.82 25.83
N GLN A 494 -1.63 10.76 24.49
CA GLN A 494 -1.68 11.95 23.63
C GLN A 494 -2.99 12.73 23.76
N LEU A 495 -4.12 12.05 23.99
CA LEU A 495 -5.39 12.70 24.27
C LEU A 495 -5.35 13.46 25.60
N GLN A 496 -4.74 12.87 26.64
CA GLN A 496 -4.57 13.55 27.93
C GLN A 496 -3.63 14.76 27.81
N GLU A 497 -2.47 14.60 27.16
CA GLU A 497 -1.53 15.70 26.88
C GLU A 497 -2.22 16.84 26.12
N PHE A 498 -3.08 16.51 25.16
CA PHE A 498 -3.87 17.51 24.43
C PHE A 498 -4.88 18.21 25.35
N ARG A 499 -5.61 17.45 26.18
CA ARG A 499 -6.55 17.99 27.16
C ARG A 499 -5.86 18.97 28.13
N ASP A 500 -4.68 18.61 28.62
CA ASP A 500 -3.89 19.45 29.52
C ASP A 500 -3.38 20.72 28.84
N SER A 501 -3.18 20.68 27.51
CA SER A 501 -2.75 21.84 26.72
C SER A 501 -3.87 22.81 26.33
N LEU A 502 -5.14 22.40 26.46
CA LEU A 502 -6.26 23.27 26.13
C LEU A 502 -6.32 24.42 27.15
N PRO A 503 -6.52 25.67 26.71
CA PRO A 503 -6.71 26.77 27.62
C PRO A 503 -7.96 26.48 28.45
N GLY A 504 -7.78 26.18 29.75
CA GLY A 504 -8.88 26.04 30.67
C GLY A 504 -9.71 27.33 30.64
N GLN A 505 -11.03 27.22 30.72
CA GLN A 505 -11.90 28.38 30.89
C GLN A 505 -11.63 29.01 32.27
N GLN A 506 -10.55 29.78 32.41
CA GLN A 506 -10.50 30.83 33.40
C GLN A 506 -11.53 31.87 32.93
N GLY A 507 -12.57 32.03 33.74
CA GLY A 507 -13.85 32.64 33.38
C GLY A 507 -13.72 33.87 32.49
N ILE A 508 -14.46 33.85 31.39
CA ILE A 508 -14.88 35.07 30.71
C ILE A 508 -15.58 35.92 31.78
N PRO A 509 -15.08 37.10 32.17
CA PRO A 509 -15.88 38.02 32.96
C PRO A 509 -17.08 38.36 32.08
N SER A 510 -18.26 37.94 32.51
CA SER A 510 -19.51 38.47 32.00
C SER A 510 -19.44 39.99 32.11
N THR A 511 -19.22 40.68 31.00
CA THR A 511 -19.28 42.15 30.92
C THR A 511 -20.72 42.66 30.92
N ALA A 512 -21.60 41.99 31.67
CA ALA A 512 -23.00 42.35 31.86
C ALA A 512 -23.31 42.92 33.26
N ALA A 513 -22.30 43.46 33.96
CA ALA A 513 -22.51 44.17 35.23
C ALA A 513 -21.53 45.33 35.41
N ALA A 514 -21.59 46.32 34.53
CA ALA A 514 -20.93 47.62 34.72
C ALA A 514 -21.66 48.72 33.93
N LYS A 515 -22.96 48.87 34.16
CA LYS A 515 -23.77 50.02 33.73
C LYS A 515 -24.96 50.18 34.68
N GLU A 516 -24.69 50.42 35.95
CA GLU A 516 -25.70 50.86 36.95
C GLU A 516 -25.00 51.24 38.26
N ALA A 517 -24.14 52.26 38.22
CA ALA A 517 -23.64 52.99 39.40
C ALA A 517 -22.80 54.18 38.93
N ASP A 518 -23.44 55.17 38.30
CA ASP A 518 -22.90 56.53 38.14
C ASP A 518 -24.07 57.45 37.77
N HIS A 519 -25.04 57.53 38.68
CA HIS A 519 -26.01 58.61 38.80
C HIS A 519 -26.62 58.51 40.21
N GLU A 520 -25.88 59.00 41.20
CA GLU A 520 -26.38 59.73 42.38
C GLU A 520 -25.23 60.43 43.11
#